data_AF-A0A419HRM6-F1
#
_entry.id   AF-A0A419HRM6-F1
#
_cell.length_a   1.000
_cell.length_b   1.000
_cell.length_c   1.000
_cell.angle_alpha   90.00
_cell.angle_beta   90.00
_cell.angle_gamma   90.00
#
_symmetry.space_group_name_H-M   'P 1'
#
loop_
_entity.id
_entity.type
_entity.pdbx_description
1 polymer ?
#
loop_
_entity_poly.entity_id
_entity_poly.type
_entity_poly.pdbx_seq_one_letter_code
_entity_poly.pdbx_strand_id
1 'polypeptide(L)'
;MTLTRRASVFLLLFALWSWLIWPNFLRNVWVDPRAWSESGAPTPFFTVHLVLTVVSLILGSVIGVIGFRGFRASTTTKKKE
;
A
#
# COMPACT_ATOMS: atom_id res chain seq x y z
N MET A 1 -12.92 12.33 16.12
CA MET A 1 -11.51 12.60 16.47
C MET A 1 -10.78 13.09 15.22
N THR A 2 -10.05 14.20 15.29
CA THR A 2 -9.26 14.73 14.16
C THR A 2 -7.83 14.18 14.21
N LEU A 3 -7.29 13.77 13.06
CA LEU A 3 -5.89 13.34 12.95
C LEU A 3 -4.95 14.53 13.09
N THR A 4 -3.86 14.38 13.84
CA THR A 4 -2.81 15.40 13.89
C THR A 4 -2.08 15.48 12.55
N ARG A 5 -1.44 16.62 12.25
CA ARG A 5 -0.67 16.80 11.01
C ARG A 5 0.47 15.79 10.89
N ARG A 6 1.17 15.50 12.00
CA ARG A 6 2.25 14.51 12.04
C ARG A 6 1.74 13.10 11.72
N ALA A 7 0.63 12.69 12.33
CA ALA A 7 -0.01 11.41 12.03
C ALA A 7 -0.44 11.34 10.55
N SER A 8 -1.00 12.41 10.00
CA SER A 8 -1.41 12.47 8.59
C SER A 8 -0.24 12.29 7.62
N VAL A 9 0.90 12.94 7.89
CA VAL A 9 2.13 12.75 7.09
C VAL A 9 2.65 11.32 7.22
N PHE A 10 2.64 10.75 8.43
CA PHE A 10 3.05 9.37 8.64
C PHE A 10 2.20 8.39 7.79
N LEU A 11 0.88 8.55 7.78
CA LEU A 11 -0.01 7.71 6.96
C LEU A 11 0.29 7.85 5.45
N LEU A 12 0.61 9.05 4.97
CA LEU A 12 1.00 9.26 3.58
C LEU A 12 2.32 8.58 3.24
N LEU A 13 3.34 8.70 4.11
CA LEU A 13 4.62 8.02 3.92
C LEU A 13 4.46 6.50 3.95
N PHE A 14 3.62 5.98 4.85
CA PHE A 14 3.32 4.55 4.91
C PHE A 14 2.62 4.04 3.64
N ALA A 15 1.67 4.82 3.11
CA ALA A 15 1.01 4.50 1.84
C ALA A 15 2.02 4.47 0.69
N LEU A 16 2.90 5.48 0.59
CA LEU A 16 3.95 5.53 -0.41
C LEU A 16 4.90 4.34 -0.30
N TRP A 17 5.38 4.04 0.91
CA TRP A 17 6.24 2.90 1.17
C TRP A 17 5.59 1.57 0.75
N SER A 18 4.31 1.38 1.08
CA SER A 18 3.54 0.20 0.67
C SER A 18 3.51 0.06 -0.85
N TRP A 19 3.28 1.16 -1.57
CA TRP A 19 3.28 1.18 -3.03
C TRP A 19 4.66 0.93 -3.67
N LEU A 20 5.76 1.16 -2.94
CA LEU A 20 7.10 0.84 -3.42
C LEU A 20 7.45 -0.64 -3.18
N ILE A 21 7.09 -1.17 -2.01
CA ILE A 21 7.48 -2.53 -1.61
C ILE A 21 6.67 -3.59 -2.33
N TRP A 22 5.34 -3.48 -2.34
CA TRP A 22 4.49 -4.57 -2.81
C TRP A 22 4.64 -4.89 -4.30
N PRO A 23 4.71 -3.91 -5.23
CA PRO A 23 4.96 -4.21 -6.64
C PRO A 23 6.36 -4.80 -6.88
N ASN A 24 7.38 -4.37 -6.14
CA ASN A 24 8.72 -4.96 -6.21
C ASN A 24 8.72 -6.39 -5.70
N PHE A 25 8.04 -6.65 -4.58
CA PHE A 25 7.86 -7.98 -4.04
C PHE A 25 7.18 -8.91 -5.03
N LEU A 26 6.06 -8.49 -5.64
CA LEU A 26 5.34 -9.30 -6.62
C LEU A 26 6.19 -9.59 -7.87
N ARG A 27 7.00 -8.62 -8.33
CA ARG A 27 7.96 -8.84 -9.43
C ARG A 27 8.99 -9.91 -9.07
N ASN A 28 9.51 -9.90 -7.85
CA ASN A 28 10.47 -10.92 -7.39
C ASN A 28 9.81 -12.30 -7.26
N VAL A 29 8.56 -12.36 -6.79
CA VAL A 29 7.79 -13.60 -6.74
C VAL A 29 7.52 -14.13 -8.15
N TRP A 30 7.20 -13.26 -9.11
CA TRP A 30 6.91 -13.66 -10.49
C TRP A 30 8.04 -14.44 -11.16
N VAL A 31 9.30 -14.10 -10.86
CA VAL A 31 10.49 -14.79 -11.40
C VAL A 31 10.99 -15.94 -10.52
N ASP A 32 10.33 -16.22 -9.39
CA ASP A 32 10.67 -17.34 -8.52
C ASP A 32 10.31 -18.67 -9.22
N PRO A 33 11.18 -19.69 -9.20
CA PRO A 33 10.92 -20.99 -9.82
C PRO A 33 9.63 -21.67 -9.34
N ARG A 34 9.14 -21.33 -8.14
CA ARG A 34 7.92 -21.90 -7.55
C ARG A 34 6.65 -21.21 -8.03
N ALA A 35 6.74 -20.08 -8.73
CA ALA A 35 5.56 -19.29 -9.09
C ALA A 35 4.74 -19.92 -10.22
N TRP A 36 5.39 -20.65 -11.11
CA TRP A 36 4.79 -21.25 -12.28
C TRP A 36 5.01 -22.75 -12.27
N SER A 37 3.98 -23.49 -12.66
CA SER A 37 4.10 -24.93 -12.92
C SER A 37 4.80 -25.19 -14.25
N GLU A 38 5.18 -26.45 -14.51
CA GLU A 38 5.82 -26.85 -15.77
C GLU A 38 4.96 -26.55 -17.02
N SER A 39 3.63 -26.53 -16.87
CA SER A 39 2.69 -26.15 -17.94
C SER A 39 2.45 -24.64 -18.05
N GLY A 40 3.13 -23.82 -17.23
CA GLY A 40 2.99 -22.37 -17.19
C GLY A 40 1.79 -21.86 -16.39
N ALA A 41 1.01 -22.73 -15.73
CA ALA A 41 -0.10 -22.29 -14.88
C ALA A 41 0.40 -21.72 -13.54
N PRO A 42 -0.28 -20.70 -12.97
CA PRO A 42 0.09 -20.13 -11.68
C PRO A 42 -0.08 -21.16 -10.56
N THR A 43 0.92 -21.25 -9.69
CA THR A 43 0.86 -22.15 -8.53
C THR A 43 0.10 -21.53 -7.36
N PRO A 44 -0.28 -22.32 -6.34
CA PRO A 44 -0.78 -21.78 -5.08
C PRO A 44 0.20 -20.80 -4.42
N PHE A 45 1.51 -21.06 -4.55
CA PHE A 45 2.55 -20.16 -4.07
C PHE A 45 2.42 -18.78 -4.72
N PHE A 46 2.35 -18.70 -6.05
CA PHE A 46 2.16 -17.41 -6.73
C PHE A 46 0.82 -16.76 -6.35
N THR A 47 -0.25 -17.55 -6.35
CA THR A 47 -1.62 -17.07 -6.13
C THR A 47 -1.78 -16.40 -4.77
N VAL A 48 -1.27 -17.01 -3.69
CA VAL A 48 -1.34 -16.42 -2.34
C VAL A 48 -0.59 -15.09 -2.29
N HIS A 49 0.61 -15.01 -2.88
CA HIS A 49 1.40 -13.78 -2.88
C HIS A 49 0.77 -12.68 -3.74
N LEU A 50 0.14 -13.04 -4.86
CA LEU A 50 -0.63 -12.11 -5.67
C LEU A 50 -1.79 -11.52 -4.85
N VAL A 51 -2.59 -12.36 -4.20
CA VAL A 51 -3.72 -11.92 -3.36
C VAL A 51 -3.23 -11.02 -2.22
N LEU A 52 -2.19 -11.44 -1.50
CA LEU A 52 -1.58 -10.64 -0.43
C LEU A 52 -1.12 -9.28 -0.92
N THR A 53 -0.47 -9.22 -2.09
CA THR A 53 -0.02 -7.97 -2.71
C THR A 53 -1.22 -7.07 -3.04
N VAL A 54 -2.25 -7.60 -3.71
CA VAL A 54 -3.43 -6.81 -4.11
C VAL A 54 -4.16 -6.25 -2.90
N VAL A 55 -4.44 -7.08 -1.90
CA VAL A 55 -5.10 -6.64 -0.66
C VAL A 55 -4.27 -5.58 0.04
N SER A 56 -2.95 -5.76 0.13
CA SER A 56 -2.06 -4.82 0.80
C SER A 56 -1.98 -3.47 0.07
N LEU A 57 -2.02 -3.46 -1.27
CA LEU A 57 -2.08 -2.23 -2.06
C LEU A 57 -3.41 -1.48 -1.87
N ILE A 58 -4.52 -2.21 -1.77
CA ILE A 58 -5.83 -1.62 -1.44
C ILE A 58 -5.77 -0.96 -0.05
N LEU A 59 -5.29 -1.70 0.96
CA LEU A 59 -5.15 -1.17 2.33
C LEU A 59 -4.22 0.04 2.38
N GLY A 60 -3.06 -0.03 1.73
CA GLY A 60 -2.12 1.09 1.63
C GLY A 60 -2.74 2.32 0.97
N SER A 61 -3.57 2.13 -0.06
CA SER A 61 -4.29 3.22 -0.73
C SER A 61 -5.36 3.84 0.17
N VAL A 62 -6.14 3.02 0.90
CA VAL A 62 -7.13 3.51 1.88
C VAL A 62 -6.43 4.33 2.97
N ILE A 63 -5.30 3.85 3.48
CA ILE A 63 -4.46 4.58 4.45
C ILE A 63 -4.00 5.91 3.87
N GLY A 64 -3.55 5.93 2.61
CA GLY A 64 -3.15 7.15 1.91
C GLY A 64 -4.29 8.17 1.79
N VAL A 65 -5.50 7.73 1.46
CA VAL A 65 -6.69 8.58 1.41
C VAL A 65 -7.00 9.18 2.79
N ILE A 66 -6.93 8.38 3.86
CA ILE A 66 -7.15 8.87 5.23
C ILE A 66 -6.08 9.91 5.62
N GLY A 67 -4.80 9.62 5.35
CA GLY A 67 -3.70 10.55 5.58
C GLY A 67 -3.86 11.86 4.82
N PHE A 68 -4.26 11.80 3.55
CA PHE A 68 -4.50 12.98 2.71
C PHE A 68 -5.65 13.84 3.25
N ARG A 69 -6.76 13.21 3.66
CA ARG A 69 -7.91 13.92 4.26
C ARG A 69 -7.53 14.60 5.57
N GLY A 70 -6.77 13.91 6.43
CA GLY A 70 -6.27 14.48 7.69
C GLY A 70 -5.32 15.65 7.47
N PHE A 71 -4.42 15.54 6.49
CA PHE A 71 -3.50 16.61 6.12
C PHE A 71 -4.23 17.86 5.65
N ARG A 72 -5.21 17.71 4.72
CA ARG A 72 -6.02 18.83 4.22
C ARG A 72 -6.83 19.51 5.31
N ALA A 73 -7.45 18.76 6.21
CA ALA A 73 -8.19 19.34 7.34
C ALA A 73 -7.26 20.18 8.25
N SER A 74 -6.04 19.69 8.52
CA SER A 74 -5.07 20.41 9.35
C SER A 74 -4.57 21.71 8.72
N THR A 75 -4.49 21.79 7.38
CA THR A 75 -4.12 23.02 6.69
C THR A 75 -5.19 24.10 6.77
N THR A 76 -6.47 23.72 6.91
CA THR A 76 -7.58 24.67 7.03
C THR A 76 -7.61 25.33 8.42
N THR A 77 -7.31 24.59 9.49
CA THR A 77 -7.28 25.13 10.86
C THR A 77 -6.17 26.18 11.04
N LYS A 78 -4.97 25.92 10.52
CA LYS A 78 -3.82 26.83 10.64
C LYS A 78 -3.99 28.16 9.88
N LYS A 79 -4.99 28.28 8.99
CA LYS A 79 -5.30 29.52 8.25
C LYS A 79 -6.28 30.42 9.02
N LYS A 80 -6.92 29.91 10.07
CA LYS A 80 -7.91 30.64 10.89
C LYS A 80 -7.35 31.25 12.18
N GLU A 81 -6.13 30.89 12.56
CA GLU A 81 -5.31 31.55 13.59
C GLU A 81 -4.35 32.54 12.94
#